data_AF-A0A2D5WK08-F1
#
_entry.id   AF-A0A2D5WK08-F1
#
_cell.length_a   1.000
_cell.length_b   1.000
_cell.length_c   1.000
_cell.angle_alpha   90.00
_cell.angle_beta   90.00
_cell.angle_gamma   90.00
#
_symmetry.space_group_name_H-M   'P 1'
#
loop_
_entity.id
_entity.type
_entity.pdbx_description
1 polymer ?
#
loop_
_entity_poly.entity_id
_entity_poly.type
_entity_poly.pdbx_seq_one_letter_code
_entity_poly.pdbx_strand_id
1 'polypeptide(L)' 'MSKGNLSKIDNLGRVVIPKSIRKALNIEHNDEISMYVDGDKLVINKGHRDCGLCGSKDIEIQIGTKFLCNKCIESIKDL' A
#
# COMPACT_ATOMS: atom_id res chain seq x y z
N MET A 1 -10.10 -12.77 13.35
CA MET A 1 -11.28 -11.89 13.52
C MET A 1 -11.27 -10.84 12.43
N SER A 2 -12.16 -10.93 11.44
CA SER A 2 -12.34 -9.90 10.42
C SER A 2 -13.06 -8.71 11.04
N LYS A 3 -12.32 -7.64 11.36
CA LYS A 3 -12.91 -6.37 11.84
C LYS A 3 -13.54 -5.62 10.65
N GLY A 4 -14.71 -6.07 10.19
CA GLY A 4 -15.51 -5.33 9.22
C GLY A 4 -16.16 -4.12 9.92
N ASN A 5 -16.09 -2.95 9.29
CA ASN A 5 -16.84 -1.77 9.71
C ASN A 5 -17.61 -1.24 8.49
N LEU A 6 -18.91 -1.02 8.64
CA LEU A 6 -19.75 -0.40 7.62
C LEU A 6 -19.65 1.12 7.76
N SER A 7 -19.11 1.78 6.74
CA SER A 7 -19.03 3.24 6.68
C SER A 7 -19.73 3.74 5.41
N LYS A 8 -20.48 4.83 5.53
CA LYS A 8 -21.10 5.49 4.38
C LYS A 8 -20.06 6.31 3.62
N ILE A 9 -20.28 6.47 2.33
CA ILE A 9 -19.55 7.41 1.50
C ILE A 9 -20.13 8.80 1.75
N ASP A 10 -19.27 9.80 1.92
CA ASP A 10 -19.72 11.19 2.07
C ASP A 10 -20.08 11.85 0.72
N ASN A 11 -20.53 13.09 0.75
CA ASN A 11 -20.95 13.82 -0.46
C ASN A 11 -19.82 14.06 -1.48
N LEU A 12 -18.55 13.82 -1.10
CA LEU A 12 -17.38 14.01 -1.95
C LEU A 12 -16.80 12.67 -2.43
N GLY A 13 -17.43 11.54 -2.09
CA GLY A 13 -16.93 10.23 -2.50
C GLY A 13 -15.87 9.63 -1.55
N ARG A 14 -15.68 10.19 -0.34
CA ARG A 14 -14.67 9.70 0.61
C ARG A 14 -15.25 8.65 1.55
N VAL A 15 -14.40 7.71 1.99
CA VAL A 15 -14.69 6.74 3.04
C VAL A 15 -13.78 6.98 4.25
N VAL A 16 -14.34 6.89 5.46
CA VAL A 16 -13.58 7.03 6.69
C VAL A 16 -12.95 5.68 7.06
N ILE A 17 -11.63 5.65 7.27
CA ILE A 17 -10.95 4.50 7.87
C ILE A 17 -11.01 4.64 9.40
N PRO A 18 -11.75 3.77 10.11
CA PRO A 18 -11.89 3.85 11.56
C PRO A 18 -10.55 3.79 12.29
N LYS A 19 -10.45 4.44 13.45
CA LYS A 19 -9.23 4.48 14.28
C LYS A 19 -8.69 3.08 14.61
N SER A 20 -9.56 2.09 14.79
CA SER A 20 -9.16 0.71 15.07
C SER A 20 -8.43 0.05 13.90
N ILE A 21 -8.87 0.30 12.66
CA ILE A 21 -8.24 -0.21 11.44
C ILE A 21 -6.93 0.54 11.19
N ARG A 22 -6.92 1.87 11.32
CA ARG A 22 -5.69 2.67 11.22
C ARG A 22 -4.60 2.19 12.17
N LYS A 23 -4.92 1.94 13.44
CA LYS A 23 -3.97 1.37 14.40
C LYS A 23 -3.49 -0.03 14.02
N ALA A 24 -4.38 -0.88 13.52
CA ALA A 24 -4.02 -2.25 13.12
C ALA A 24 -3.08 -2.27 11.90
N LEU A 25 -3.22 -1.30 10.98
CA LEU A 25 -2.39 -1.15 9.79
C LEU A 25 -1.23 -0.15 9.99
N ASN A 26 -1.07 0.39 11.20
CA ASN A 26 -0.09 1.43 11.53
C ASN A 26 -0.15 2.63 10.55
N ILE A 27 -1.36 3.09 10.19
CA ILE A 27 -1.60 4.22 9.29
C ILE A 27 -1.72 5.49 10.11
N GLU A 28 -0.85 6.46 9.85
CA GLU A 28 -0.82 7.77 10.48
C GLU A 28 -1.41 8.86 9.57
N HIS A 29 -1.56 10.07 10.12
CA HIS A 29 -2.00 11.22 9.33
C HIS A 29 -0.98 11.55 8.22
N ASN A 30 -1.46 11.81 7.00
CA ASN A 30 -0.67 12.02 5.77
C ASN A 30 0.07 10.79 5.22
N ASP A 31 -0.17 9.57 5.72
CA ASP A 31 0.38 8.36 5.08
C ASP A 31 -0.20 8.16 3.68
N GLU A 32 0.66 7.80 2.72
CA GLU A 32 0.25 7.43 1.37
C GLU A 32 -0.38 6.03 1.37
N ILE A 33 -1.54 5.90 0.72
CA ILE A 33 -2.32 4.68 0.69
C ILE A 33 -2.52 4.27 -0.78
N SER A 34 -2.20 3.02 -1.09
CA SER A 34 -2.48 2.44 -2.40
C SER A 34 -3.90 1.86 -2.41
N MET A 35 -4.65 2.14 -3.46
CA MET A 35 -6.01 1.63 -3.65
C MET A 35 -6.13 1.04 -5.05
N TYR A 36 -6.72 -0.15 -5.14
CA TYR A 36 -7.01 -0.80 -6.43
C TYR A 36 -8.28 -1.64 -6.34
N VAL A 37 -8.82 -1.99 -7.51
CA VAL A 37 -10.02 -2.82 -7.64
C VAL A 37 -9.60 -4.25 -7.97
N ASP A 38 -10.15 -5.20 -7.23
CA ASP A 38 -9.98 -6.64 -7.47
C ASP A 38 -11.37 -7.30 -7.52
N GLY A 39 -11.87 -7.52 -8.74
CA GLY A 39 -13.24 -7.96 -8.98
C GLY A 39 -14.27 -6.93 -8.49
N ASP A 40 -15.10 -7.32 -7.52
CA ASP A 40 -16.10 -6.49 -6.85
C ASP A 40 -15.61 -5.85 -5.54
N LYS A 41 -14.30 -5.97 -5.25
CA LYS A 41 -13.70 -5.51 -4.00
C LYS A 41 -12.80 -4.30 -4.23
N LEU A 42 -12.93 -3.32 -3.34
CA LEU A 42 -11.94 -2.26 -3.17
C LEU A 42 -10.87 -2.73 -2.18
N VAL A 43 -9.63 -2.84 -2.65
CA VAL A 43 -8.48 -3.21 -1.81
C VAL A 43 -7.68 -1.97 -1.46
N ILE A 44 -7.38 -1.82 -0.17
CA ILE A 44 -6.63 -0.69 0.39
C ILE A 44 -5.39 -1.23 1.09
N ASN A 45 -4.21 -0.82 0.63
CA ASN A 45 -2.93 -1.20 1.21
C ASN A 45 -2.16 0.04 1.66
N LYS A 46 -1.41 -0.09 2.76
CA LYS A 46 -0.43 0.94 3.13
C LYS A 46 0.58 1.01 1.99
N GLY A 47 0.68 2.18 1.35
CA GLY A 47 1.49 2.40 0.16
C GLY A 47 2.96 2.37 0.51
N HIS A 48 3.49 1.19 0.82
CA HIS A 48 4.92 1.00 0.88
C HIS A 48 5.40 0.85 -0.55
N ARG A 49 5.89 1.96 -1.12
CA ARG A 49 6.88 1.90 -2.19
C ARG A 49 8.21 1.57 -1.54
N ASP A 50 8.33 0.32 -1.10
CA ASP A 50 9.58 -0.22 -0.59
C ASP A 50 10.08 -1.33 -1.51
N CYS A 51 11.40 -1.47 -1.57
CA CYS A 51 12.03 -2.42 -2.45
C CYS A 51 11.64 -3.81 -1.95
N GLY A 52 10.99 -4.61 -2.80
CA GLY A 52 10.54 -5.96 -2.47
C GLY A 52 11.66 -6.92 -2.07
N LEU A 53 12.93 -6.52 -2.24
CA LEU A 53 14.12 -7.26 -1.83
C LEU A 53 14.75 -6.72 -0.55
N CYS A 54 15.04 -5.42 -0.47
CA CYS A 54 15.79 -4.84 0.66
C CYS A 54 15.00 -3.90 1.56
N GLY A 55 13.74 -3.60 1.24
CA GLY A 55 12.89 -2.67 2.00
C GLY A 55 13.27 -1.18 1.84
N SER A 56 14.20 -0.84 0.95
CA SER A 56 14.55 0.57 0.69
C SER A 56 13.37 1.34 0.11
N LYS A 57 13.18 2.58 0.54
CA LYS A 57 12.16 3.49 -0.02
C LYS A 57 12.58 4.13 -1.35
N ASP A 58 13.85 3.99 -1.73
CA ASP A 58 14.41 4.54 -2.97
C ASP A 58 14.04 3.65 -4.17
N ILE A 59 12.76 3.66 -4.55
CA ILE A 59 12.23 2.86 -5.65
C ILE A 59 12.45 3.56 -7.00
N GLU A 60 12.95 2.80 -7.98
CA GLU A 60 13.13 3.27 -9.36
C GLU A 60 12.21 2.54 -10.34
N ILE A 61 12.01 1.23 -10.17
CA ILE A 61 11.30 0.40 -11.14
C ILE A 61 10.25 -0.46 -10.46
N GLN A 62 9.16 -0.74 -11.19
CA GLN A 62 8.13 -1.70 -10.81
C GLN A 62 8.17 -2.89 -11.78
N ILE A 63 8.26 -4.10 -11.25
CA ILE A 63 8.16 -5.35 -12.03
C ILE A 63 6.98 -6.14 -11.47
N GLY A 64 5.91 -6.29 -12.26
CA GLY A 64 4.67 -6.90 -11.81
C GLY A 64 4.06 -6.17 -10.61
N THR A 65 3.97 -6.84 -9.46
CA THR A 65 3.44 -6.27 -8.20
C THR A 65 4.51 -5.82 -7.22
N LYS A 66 5.80 -5.91 -7.59
CA LYS A 66 6.94 -5.58 -6.71
C LYS A 66 7.64 -4.31 -7.20
N PHE A 67 8.03 -3.48 -6.24
CA PHE A 67 8.88 -2.32 -6.46
C PHE A 67 10.35 -2.70 -6.20
N LEU A 68 11.30 -2.17 -6.97
CA LEU A 68 12.73 -2.42 -6.78
C LEU A 68 13.51 -1.12 -6.77
N CYS A 69 14.51 -1.04 -5.88
CA CYS A 69 15.49 0.02 -5.85
C CYS A 69 16.67 -0.28 -6.78
N ASN A 70 17.39 0.76 -7.21
CA ASN A 70 18.53 0.64 -8.12
C ASN A 70 19.57 -0.39 -7.61
N LYS A 71 19.95 -0.32 -6.33
CA LYS A 71 20.91 -1.25 -5.70
C LYS A 71 20.53 -2.71 -5.90
N CYS A 72 19.25 -3.03 -5.76
CA CYS A 72 18.75 -4.39 -5.93
C CYS A 72 18.68 -4.78 -7.41
N ILE A 73 18.41 -3.84 -8.32
CA ILE A 73 18.44 -4.08 -9.76
C ILE A 73 19.87 -4.37 -10.22
N GLU A 74 20.86 -3.59 -9.77
CA GLU A 74 22.28 -3.84 -10.04
C GLU A 74 22.70 -5.22 -9.54
N SER A 75 22.33 -5.56 -8.31
CA SER A 75 22.61 -6.89 -7.74
C SER A 75 21.98 -8.04 -8.54
N ILE A 76 20.88 -7.81 -9.26
CA ILE A 76 20.25 -8.81 -10.13
C ILE A 76 20.97 -8.89 -11.49
N LYS A 77 21.46 -7.78 -12.02
CA LYS A 77 22.19 -7.75 -13.31
C LYS A 77 23.54 -8.46 -13.22
N ASP A 78 24.12 -8.51 -12.03
CA ASP A 78 25.40 -9.18 -11.76
C ASP A 78 25.26 -10.70 -11.52
N LEU A 79 24.04 -11.26 -11.63
CA LEU A 79 23.74 -12.71 -11.59
C LEU A 79 23.71 -13.31 -13.01
#